data_AF-A0A087DB88-F1
#
_entry.id   AF-A0A087DB88-F1
#
_cell.length_a   1.000
_cell.length_b   1.000
_cell.length_c   1.000
_cell.angle_alpha   90.00
_cell.angle_beta   90.00
_cell.angle_gamma   90.00
#
_symmetry.space_group_name_H-M   'P 1'
#
loop_
_entity.id
_entity.type
_entity.pdbx_description
1 polymer ?
#
loop_
_entity_poly.entity_id
_entity_poly.type
_entity_poly.pdbx_seq_one_letter_code
_entity_poly.pdbx_strand_id
1 'polypeptide(L)'
;MAAKKPVKVNAGKGGGVAAKLGAAAVTAIVSAVANPEMWASFLNWLRDQHFSEKLIELISKMHLTKDPLEKISLQCEGVEELIASRSAELSDDAPIESWRAELAKIRRGVEMLEKSPDKDRKKIKSLQQRSKKLWDSAFQAAAE
;
A
#
# COMPACT_ATOMS: atom_id res chain seq x y z
N MET A 1 34.94 -14.41 -43.71
CA MET A 1 35.24 -14.49 -42.26
C MET A 1 34.20 -13.66 -41.54
N ALA A 2 33.26 -14.31 -40.84
CA ALA A 2 32.09 -13.67 -40.24
C ALA A 2 31.96 -14.05 -38.75
N ALA A 3 31.23 -13.18 -38.04
CA ALA A 3 30.59 -13.37 -36.72
C ALA A 3 31.32 -12.86 -35.45
N LYS A 4 30.99 -11.59 -35.12
CA LYS A 4 30.34 -11.10 -33.89
C LYS A 4 30.76 -11.65 -32.50
N LYS A 5 31.26 -10.70 -31.68
CA LYS A 5 31.28 -10.50 -30.21
C LYS A 5 30.72 -11.62 -29.28
N PRO A 6 31.39 -11.89 -28.14
CA PRO A 6 30.70 -12.31 -26.93
C PRO A 6 30.33 -11.09 -26.07
N VAL A 7 29.04 -10.79 -25.98
CA VAL A 7 28.49 -9.99 -24.88
C VAL A 7 28.38 -10.91 -23.67
N LYS A 8 29.25 -10.73 -22.68
CA LYS A 8 29.01 -11.21 -21.31
C LYS A 8 28.45 -10.06 -20.49
N VAL A 9 27.13 -9.90 -20.50
CA VAL A 9 26.45 -9.26 -19.37
C VAL A 9 26.24 -10.32 -18.30
N ASN A 10 27.09 -10.30 -17.28
CA ASN A 10 26.81 -10.98 -16.03
C ASN A 10 25.66 -10.21 -15.36
N ALA A 11 24.43 -10.65 -15.61
CA ALA A 11 23.26 -10.29 -14.83
C ALA A 11 23.34 -11.01 -13.48
N GLY A 12 24.18 -10.47 -12.59
CA GLY A 12 24.26 -10.91 -11.21
C GLY A 12 23.21 -10.19 -10.36
N LYS A 13 22.25 -10.99 -9.87
CA LYS A 13 21.64 -10.86 -8.53
C LYS A 13 20.62 -9.71 -8.33
N GLY A 14 19.34 -10.08 -8.20
CA GLY A 14 18.30 -9.25 -7.54
C GLY A 14 17.00 -8.99 -8.31
N GLY A 15 16.93 -9.23 -9.61
CA GLY A 15 15.89 -8.63 -10.45
C GLY A 15 14.55 -9.38 -10.59
N GLY A 16 14.42 -10.64 -10.18
CA GLY A 16 13.26 -11.46 -10.57
C GLY A 16 11.95 -11.15 -9.83
N VAL A 17 12.05 -10.76 -8.56
CA VAL A 17 10.89 -10.47 -7.71
C VAL A 17 10.65 -8.97 -7.67
N ALA A 18 11.68 -8.13 -7.48
CA ALA A 18 11.56 -6.67 -7.51
C ALA A 18 10.96 -6.14 -8.83
N ALA A 19 11.36 -6.70 -9.99
CA ALA A 19 10.78 -6.31 -11.28
C ALA A 19 9.33 -6.80 -11.48
N LYS A 20 8.90 -7.87 -10.77
CA LYS A 20 7.50 -8.32 -10.78
C LYS A 20 6.62 -7.53 -9.81
N LEU A 21 7.19 -7.02 -8.71
CA LEU A 21 6.46 -6.23 -7.72
C LEU A 21 6.25 -4.78 -8.19
N GLY A 22 7.16 -4.22 -9.00
CA GLY A 22 7.05 -2.85 -9.53
C GLY A 22 5.88 -2.61 -10.50
N ALA A 23 5.32 -3.64 -11.15
CA ALA A 23 4.23 -3.47 -12.11
C ALA A 23 2.82 -3.59 -11.49
N ALA A 24 2.70 -4.00 -10.22
CA ALA A 24 1.42 -4.09 -9.54
C ALA A 24 1.62 -4.13 -8.03
N ALA A 25 1.87 -2.96 -7.43
CA ALA A 25 2.10 -2.80 -5.99
C ALA A 25 0.94 -3.36 -5.14
N VAL A 26 -0.29 -3.31 -5.68
CA VAL A 26 -1.48 -3.94 -5.05
C VAL A 26 -1.44 -5.48 -5.12
N THR A 27 -1.00 -6.05 -6.23
CA THR A 27 -0.84 -7.51 -6.40
C THR A 27 0.31 -8.05 -5.54
N ALA A 28 1.37 -7.24 -5.36
CA ALA A 28 2.46 -7.49 -4.44
C ALA A 28 1.96 -7.65 -3.00
N ILE A 29 1.11 -6.73 -2.51
CA ILE A 29 0.51 -6.81 -1.17
C ILE A 29 -0.31 -8.10 -1.02
N VAL A 30 -1.17 -8.43 -1.98
CA VAL A 30 -2.02 -9.64 -1.91
C VAL A 30 -1.18 -10.92 -1.85
N SER A 31 -0.12 -10.98 -2.65
CA SER A 31 0.79 -12.14 -2.68
C SER A 31 1.60 -12.23 -1.38
N ALA A 32 2.09 -11.10 -0.88
CA ALA A 32 2.87 -11.02 0.35
C ALA A 32 2.07 -11.42 1.60
N VAL A 33 0.76 -11.12 1.64
CA VAL A 33 -0.12 -11.53 2.74
C VAL A 33 -0.26 -13.05 2.83
N ALA A 34 -0.11 -13.78 1.72
CA ALA A 34 -0.31 -15.23 1.66
C ALA A 34 0.97 -16.06 1.92
N ASN A 35 2.17 -15.45 1.89
CA ASN A 35 3.44 -16.15 2.03
C ASN A 35 4.45 -15.33 2.87
N PRO A 36 4.93 -15.85 4.03
CA PRO A 36 5.90 -15.16 4.89
C PRO A 36 7.21 -14.75 4.20
N GLU A 37 7.71 -15.55 3.25
CA GLU A 37 8.95 -15.21 2.51
C GLU A 37 8.74 -14.03 1.55
N MET A 38 7.54 -13.95 0.96
CA MET A 38 7.17 -12.81 0.12
C MET A 38 6.89 -11.57 0.95
N TRP A 39 6.44 -11.71 2.20
CA TRP A 39 6.28 -10.60 3.13
C TRP A 39 7.59 -9.87 3.42
N ALA A 40 8.64 -10.61 3.79
CA ALA A 40 9.96 -10.01 4.03
C ALA A 40 10.52 -9.32 2.77
N SER A 41 10.33 -9.94 1.60
CA SER A 41 10.76 -9.37 0.32
C SER A 41 9.99 -8.09 -0.02
N PHE A 42 8.69 -8.03 0.28
CA PHE A 42 7.87 -6.85 0.08
C PHE A 42 8.28 -5.69 1.00
N LEU A 43 8.57 -5.96 2.28
CA LEU A 43 9.07 -4.92 3.19
C LEU A 43 10.44 -4.39 2.76
N ASN A 44 11.32 -5.25 2.24
CA ASN A 44 12.60 -4.79 1.69
C ASN A 44 12.40 -3.94 0.43
N TRP A 45 11.49 -4.34 -0.46
CA TRP A 45 11.14 -3.53 -1.63
C TRP A 45 10.62 -2.14 -1.23
N LEU A 46 9.79 -2.02 -0.20
CA LEU A 46 9.34 -0.72 0.32
C LEU A 46 10.52 0.16 0.76
N ARG A 47 11.51 -0.42 1.44
CA ARG A 47 12.73 0.31 1.84
C ARG A 47 13.57 0.72 0.63
N ASP A 48 13.72 -0.17 -0.35
CA ASP A 48 14.46 0.09 -1.58
C ASP A 48 13.79 1.19 -2.42
N GLN A 49 12.46 1.28 -2.37
CA GLN A 49 11.71 2.38 -2.97
C GLN A 49 11.76 3.67 -2.15
N HIS A 50 12.43 3.70 -1.00
CA HIS A 50 12.52 4.84 -0.06
C HIS A 50 11.19 5.22 0.60
N PHE A 51 10.25 4.30 0.82
CA PHE A 51 9.06 4.61 1.62
C PHE A 51 9.46 4.90 3.08
N SER A 52 8.68 5.74 3.78
CA SER A 52 8.98 6.09 5.17
C SER A 52 8.89 4.86 6.08
N GLU A 53 9.76 4.76 7.08
CA GLU A 53 9.72 3.67 8.08
C GLU A 53 8.36 3.61 8.78
N LYS A 54 7.75 4.78 9.02
CA LYS A 54 6.39 4.88 9.56
C LYS A 54 5.35 4.20 8.67
N LEU A 55 5.42 4.37 7.35
CA LEU A 55 4.53 3.68 6.42
C LEU A 55 4.74 2.16 6.46
N ILE A 56 6.00 1.71 6.51
CA ILE A 56 6.36 0.29 6.58
C ILE A 56 5.82 -0.35 7.87
N GLU A 57 5.91 0.36 9.00
CA GLU A 57 5.30 -0.06 10.26
C GLU A 57 3.77 -0.14 10.17
N LEU A 58 3.12 0.86 9.56
CA LEU A 58 1.67 0.87 9.36
C LEU A 58 1.22 -0.32 8.51
N ILE A 59 1.92 -0.62 7.42
CA ILE A 59 1.65 -1.78 6.57
C ILE A 59 1.82 -3.09 7.33
N SER A 60 2.83 -3.17 8.20
CA SER A 60 3.03 -4.33 9.08
C SER A 60 1.91 -4.51 10.09
N LYS A 61 1.45 -3.42 10.73
CA LYS A 61 0.29 -3.45 11.62
C LYS A 61 -0.97 -3.87 10.86
N MET A 62 -1.24 -3.31 9.68
CA MET A 62 -2.38 -3.69 8.83
C MET A 62 -2.42 -5.18 8.48
N HIS A 63 -1.25 -5.79 8.29
CA HIS A 63 -1.13 -7.22 8.00
C HIS A 63 -1.49 -8.09 9.22
N LEU A 64 -1.10 -7.67 10.43
CA LEU A 64 -1.32 -8.40 11.67
C LEU A 64 -2.70 -8.16 12.30
N THR A 65 -3.29 -6.99 12.07
CA THR A 65 -4.57 -6.58 12.66
C THR A 65 -5.74 -7.40 12.09
N LYS A 66 -6.50 -8.03 13.00
CA LYS A 66 -7.74 -8.77 12.69
C LYS A 66 -9.00 -7.94 12.91
N ASP A 67 -8.93 -6.88 13.72
CA ASP A 67 -10.07 -6.00 13.95
C ASP A 67 -10.35 -5.16 12.69
N PRO A 68 -11.59 -5.20 12.17
CA PRO A 68 -11.92 -4.54 10.92
C PRO A 68 -11.90 -3.01 11.02
N LEU A 69 -12.25 -2.43 12.16
CA LEU A 69 -12.25 -0.97 12.38
C LEU A 69 -10.82 -0.46 12.56
N GLU A 70 -10.02 -1.14 13.37
CA GLU A 70 -8.60 -0.83 13.54
C GLU A 70 -7.87 -0.89 12.19
N LYS A 71 -8.15 -1.91 11.37
CA LYS A 71 -7.58 -2.02 10.03
C LYS A 71 -7.99 -0.87 9.11
N ILE A 72 -9.24 -0.39 9.19
CA ILE A 72 -9.68 0.79 8.44
C ILE A 72 -8.89 2.02 8.89
N SER A 73 -8.70 2.21 10.21
CA SER A 73 -7.95 3.34 10.76
C SER A 73 -6.49 3.32 10.29
N LEU A 74 -5.82 2.16 10.36
CA LEU A 74 -4.46 1.99 9.87
C LEU A 74 -4.32 2.26 8.36
N GLN A 75 -5.31 1.86 7.55
CA GLN A 75 -5.33 2.20 6.12
C GLN A 75 -5.46 3.72 5.91
N CYS A 76 -6.30 4.40 6.70
CA CYS A 76 -6.44 5.85 6.62
C CYS A 76 -5.14 6.57 7.02
N GLU A 77 -4.51 6.14 8.11
CA GLU A 77 -3.20 6.67 8.54
C GLU A 77 -2.12 6.44 7.49
N GLY A 78 -2.11 5.27 6.85
CA GLY A 78 -1.18 4.97 5.76
C GLY A 78 -1.36 5.90 4.56
N VAL A 79 -2.59 6.19 4.16
CA VAL A 79 -2.87 7.15 3.06
C VAL A 79 -2.41 8.56 3.44
N GLU A 80 -2.62 8.99 4.68
CA GLU A 80 -2.11 10.29 5.12
C GLU A 80 -0.60 10.36 5.14
N GLU A 81 0.05 9.30 5.60
CA GLU A 81 1.51 9.20 5.60
C GLU A 81 2.05 9.23 4.17
N LEU A 82 1.39 8.55 3.22
CA LEU A 82 1.73 8.63 1.80
C LEU A 82 1.60 10.06 1.28
N ILE A 83 0.48 10.73 1.51
CA ILE A 83 0.29 12.12 1.08
C ILE A 83 1.34 13.04 1.72
N ALA A 84 1.65 12.86 3.00
CA ALA A 84 2.60 13.70 3.71
C ALA A 84 4.05 13.49 3.26
N SER A 85 4.46 12.23 3.07
CA SER A 85 5.84 11.86 2.73
C SER A 85 6.16 11.90 1.25
N ARG A 86 5.16 11.72 0.38
CA ARG A 86 5.32 11.56 -1.08
C ARG A 86 4.60 12.60 -1.92
N SER A 87 3.92 13.60 -1.35
CA SER A 87 3.17 14.58 -2.16
C SER A 87 3.99 15.31 -3.23
N ALA A 88 5.30 15.48 -3.03
CA ALA A 88 6.19 16.07 -4.02
C ALA A 88 6.66 15.09 -5.12
N GLU A 89 6.51 13.79 -4.89
CA GLU A 89 6.89 12.70 -5.81
C GLU A 89 5.68 12.10 -6.52
N LEU A 90 4.48 12.32 -5.99
CA LEU A 90 3.24 11.97 -6.66
C LEU A 90 3.13 12.76 -7.97
N SER A 91 2.64 12.11 -9.02
CA SER A 91 2.28 12.76 -10.28
C SER A 91 1.38 13.98 -10.03
N ASP A 92 1.54 15.05 -10.83
CA ASP A 92 0.67 16.24 -10.77
C ASP A 92 -0.82 15.88 -10.95
N ASP A 93 -1.11 14.75 -11.60
CA ASP A 93 -2.46 14.22 -11.80
C ASP A 93 -3.00 13.40 -10.60
N ALA A 94 -2.22 13.23 -9.53
CA ALA A 94 -2.64 12.48 -8.36
C ALA A 94 -3.84 13.18 -7.68
N PRO A 95 -4.96 12.47 -7.46
CA PRO A 95 -6.19 13.09 -6.94
C PRO A 95 -6.14 13.30 -5.42
N ILE A 96 -5.12 14.01 -4.92
CA ILE A 96 -4.83 14.23 -3.48
C ILE A 96 -6.05 14.81 -2.75
N GLU A 97 -6.69 15.83 -3.30
CA GLU A 97 -7.87 16.46 -2.69
C GLU A 97 -9.05 15.48 -2.58
N SER A 98 -9.23 14.63 -3.60
CA SER A 98 -10.25 13.57 -3.58
C SER A 98 -9.95 12.54 -2.49
N TRP A 99 -8.68 12.15 -2.34
CA TRP A 99 -8.27 11.23 -1.28
C TRP A 99 -8.48 11.82 0.11
N ARG A 100 -8.12 13.09 0.33
CA ARG A 100 -8.36 13.81 1.61
C ARG A 100 -9.86 13.89 1.93
N ALA A 101 -10.69 14.20 0.94
CA ALA A 101 -12.14 14.24 1.12
C ALA A 101 -12.72 12.86 1.47
N GLU A 102 -12.22 11.80 0.85
CA GLU A 102 -12.65 10.44 1.14
C GLU A 102 -12.16 9.95 2.52
N LEU A 103 -10.92 10.28 2.91
CA LEU A 103 -10.39 10.04 4.26
C LEU A 103 -11.30 10.62 5.34
N ALA A 104 -11.70 11.89 5.19
CA ALA A 104 -12.57 12.56 6.16
C ALA A 104 -13.92 11.82 6.32
N LYS A 105 -14.51 11.35 5.22
CA LYS A 105 -15.76 10.59 5.24
C LYS A 105 -15.59 9.22 5.91
N ILE A 106 -14.50 8.51 5.63
CA ILE A 106 -14.23 7.20 6.22
C ILE A 106 -14.03 7.34 7.74
N ARG A 107 -13.21 8.30 8.18
CA ARG A 107 -12.96 8.56 9.60
C ARG A 107 -14.21 8.89 10.38
N ARG A 108 -15.06 9.76 9.84
CA ARG A 108 -16.36 10.06 10.45
C ARG A 108 -17.23 8.79 10.55
N GLY A 109 -17.19 7.93 9.55
CA GLY A 109 -17.87 6.63 9.57
C GLY A 109 -17.35 5.68 10.65
N VAL A 110 -16.03 5.61 10.83
CA VAL A 110 -15.38 4.82 11.90
C VAL A 110 -15.79 5.36 13.27
N GLU A 111 -15.65 6.66 13.50
CA GLU A 111 -16.00 7.32 14.76
C GLU A 111 -17.46 7.05 15.16
N MET A 112 -18.39 7.13 14.20
CA MET A 112 -19.80 6.83 14.43
C MET A 112 -20.03 5.36 14.82
N LEU A 113 -19.27 4.42 14.25
CA LEU A 113 -19.39 2.99 14.56
C LEU A 113 -18.73 2.61 15.87
N GLU A 114 -17.65 3.28 16.26
CA GLU A 114 -17.00 3.09 17.56
C GLU A 114 -17.89 3.56 18.71
N LYS A 115 -18.64 4.65 18.49
CA LYS A 115 -19.60 5.19 19.45
C LYS A 115 -20.95 4.45 19.45
N SER A 116 -21.19 3.57 18.48
CA SER A 116 -22.46 2.84 18.36
C SER A 116 -22.43 1.60 19.27
N PRO A 117 -23.45 1.39 20.12
CA PRO A 117 -23.56 0.16 20.91
C PRO A 117 -23.73 -1.07 20.01
N ASP A 118 -24.40 -0.90 18.86
CA ASP A 118 -24.54 -1.91 17.83
C ASP A 118 -23.56 -1.65 16.69
N LYS A 119 -22.52 -2.48 16.60
CA LYS A 119 -21.55 -2.46 15.50
C LYS A 119 -22.17 -3.05 14.22
N ASP A 120 -22.78 -2.18 13.41
CA ASP A 120 -23.40 -2.57 12.14
C ASP A 120 -22.38 -3.16 11.15
N ARG A 121 -22.44 -4.49 10.98
CA ARG A 121 -21.55 -5.24 10.10
C ARG A 121 -21.61 -4.80 8.65
N LYS A 122 -22.77 -4.34 8.14
CA LYS A 122 -22.90 -3.88 6.75
C LYS A 122 -22.15 -2.56 6.55
N LYS A 123 -22.29 -1.64 7.50
CA LYS A 123 -21.54 -0.37 7.49
C LYS A 123 -20.04 -0.60 7.61
N ILE A 124 -19.60 -1.51 8.50
CA ILE A 124 -18.20 -1.90 8.62
C ILE A 124 -17.67 -2.42 7.27
N LYS A 125 -18.35 -3.37 6.64
CA LYS A 125 -17.94 -3.91 5.32
C LYS A 125 -17.85 -2.82 4.25
N SER A 126 -18.80 -1.90 4.22
CA SER A 126 -18.78 -0.78 3.28
C SER A 126 -17.57 0.14 3.51
N LEU A 127 -17.25 0.46 4.77
CA LEU A 127 -16.06 1.24 5.10
C LEU A 127 -14.78 0.51 4.76
N GLN A 128 -14.68 -0.80 5.04
CA GLN A 128 -13.52 -1.62 4.66
C GLN A 128 -13.25 -1.61 3.15
N GLN A 129 -14.30 -1.69 2.33
CA GLN A 129 -14.16 -1.62 0.87
C GLN A 129 -13.66 -0.24 0.42
N ARG A 130 -14.21 0.83 1.00
CA ARG A 130 -13.83 2.21 0.68
C ARG A 130 -12.40 2.52 1.11
N SER A 131 -12.02 2.14 2.33
CA SER A 131 -10.66 2.33 2.84
C SER A 131 -9.64 1.51 2.07
N LYS A 132 -9.97 0.27 1.69
CA LYS A 132 -9.12 -0.53 0.81
C LYS A 132 -8.93 0.12 -0.56
N LYS A 133 -10.03 0.55 -1.22
CA LYS A 133 -9.94 1.21 -2.53
C LYS A 133 -9.10 2.48 -2.48
N LEU A 134 -9.26 3.26 -1.41
CA LEU A 134 -8.50 4.48 -1.20
C LEU A 134 -7.01 4.19 -0.98
N TRP A 135 -6.69 3.23 -0.10
CA TRP A 135 -5.33 2.76 0.12
C TRP A 135 -4.68 2.26 -1.18
N ASP A 136 -5.35 1.36 -1.90
CA ASP A 136 -4.83 0.80 -3.14
C ASP A 136 -4.54 1.90 -4.18
N SER A 137 -5.45 2.89 -4.30
CA SER A 137 -5.27 4.03 -5.22
C SER A 137 -4.09 4.92 -4.83
N ALA A 138 -3.95 5.28 -3.55
CA ALA A 138 -2.88 6.14 -3.09
C ALA A 138 -1.52 5.43 -3.12
N PHE A 139 -1.49 4.16 -2.71
CA PHE A 139 -0.29 3.35 -2.71
C PHE A 139 0.21 3.05 -4.12
N GLN A 140 -0.70 2.76 -5.07
CA GLN A 140 -0.33 2.59 -6.48
C GLN A 140 0.31 3.86 -7.03
N ALA A 141 -0.30 5.03 -6.80
CA ALA A 141 0.23 6.30 -7.29
C ALA A 141 1.59 6.68 -6.68
N ALA A 142 1.89 6.20 -5.47
CA ALA A 142 3.18 6.42 -4.82
C ALA A 142 4.25 5.37 -5.17
N ALA A 143 3.84 4.27 -5.82
CA ALA A 143 4.70 3.15 -6.19
C ALA A 143 5.05 3.14 -7.69
N GLU A 144 4.47 4.07 -8.47
CA GLU A 144 4.79 4.35 -9.88
C GLU A 144 5.97 5.32 -9.99
#